data_AF-A0A4R5AS06-F1
#
_entry.id   AF-A0A4R5AS06-F1
#
_cell.length_a   1.000
_cell.length_b   1.000
_cell.length_c   1.000
_cell.angle_alpha   90.00
_cell.angle_beta   90.00
_cell.angle_gamma   90.00
#
_symmetry.space_group_name_H-M   'P 1'
#
loop_
_entity.id
_entity.type
_entity.pdbx_description
1 polymer ?
#
loop_
_entity_poly.entity_id
_entity_poly.type
_entity_poly.pdbx_seq_one_letter_code
_entity_poly.pdbx_strand_id
1 'polypeptide(L)'
;MDHRIEPGAEVSIDGIARDFDVSPTPVREALARLESEGLVVKRPLRGYTAAPLFDAEGLRKLFEMRRILEPAAAGLAAGRMTPAAVAALVDD
;
A
#
# COMPACT_ATOMS: atom_id res chain seq x y z
N MET A 1 2.00 -8.91 -5.71
CA MET A 1 0.57 -8.69 -6.01
C MET A 1 0.27 -9.46 -7.28
N ASP A 2 -0.75 -10.31 -7.28
CA ASP A 2 -1.14 -11.17 -8.40
C ASP A 2 -2.04 -10.45 -9.44
N HIS A 3 -2.29 -9.15 -9.24
CA HIS A 3 -3.05 -8.26 -10.14
C HIS A 3 -4.45 -8.77 -10.53
N ARG A 4 -5.09 -9.57 -9.67
CA ARG A 4 -6.46 -10.06 -9.93
C ARG A 4 -7.53 -8.96 -9.97
N ILE A 5 -7.22 -7.80 -9.38
CA ILE A 5 -8.04 -6.58 -9.46
C ILE A 5 -7.17 -5.50 -10.08
N GLU A 6 -7.59 -5.02 -11.25
CA GLU A 6 -6.85 -3.99 -11.98
C GLU A 6 -6.86 -2.65 -11.22
N PRO A 7 -5.78 -1.85 -11.29
CA PRO A 7 -5.77 -0.50 -10.74
C PRO A 7 -6.97 0.33 -11.24
N GLY A 8 -7.66 0.98 -10.31
CA GLY A 8 -8.87 1.76 -10.63
C GLY A 8 -10.15 0.94 -10.85
N ALA A 9 -10.09 -0.39 -10.90
CA ALA A 9 -11.27 -1.23 -11.02
C ALA A 9 -12.17 -1.12 -9.77
N GLU A 10 -13.48 -1.28 -9.96
CA GLU A 10 -14.44 -1.32 -8.86
C GLU A 10 -14.23 -2.57 -7.99
N VAL A 11 -14.33 -2.38 -6.68
CA VAL A 11 -14.14 -3.42 -5.67
C VAL A 11 -15.49 -3.67 -5.02
N SER A 12 -16.18 -4.72 -5.50
CA SER A 12 -17.52 -5.07 -5.04
C SER A 12 -17.49 -5.79 -3.70
N ILE A 13 -18.18 -5.22 -2.70
CA ILE A 13 -18.33 -5.85 -1.39
C ILE A 13 -19.07 -7.19 -1.52
N ASP A 14 -20.16 -7.23 -2.27
CA ASP A 14 -20.98 -8.44 -2.44
C ASP A 14 -20.27 -9.47 -3.32
N GLY A 15 -19.44 -9.03 -4.27
CA GLY A 15 -18.57 -9.90 -5.05
C GLY A 15 -17.56 -10.62 -4.16
N ILE A 16 -16.79 -9.85 -3.38
CA ILE A 16 -15.78 -10.40 -2.47
C ILE A 16 -16.42 -11.26 -1.38
N ALA A 17 -17.56 -10.83 -0.82
CA ALA A 17 -18.27 -11.62 0.20
C ALA A 17 -18.65 -13.02 -0.33
N ARG A 18 -19.10 -13.11 -1.58
CA ARG A 18 -19.39 -14.40 -2.23
C ARG A 18 -18.14 -15.21 -2.53
N ASP A 19 -17.08 -14.59 -3.06
CA ASP A 19 -15.85 -15.29 -3.43
C ASP A 19 -15.14 -15.90 -2.21
N PHE A 20 -15.27 -15.25 -1.04
CA PHE A 20 -14.67 -15.70 0.21
C PHE A 20 -15.64 -16.43 1.16
N ASP A 21 -16.92 -16.61 0.76
CA ASP A 21 -17.99 -17.21 1.58
C ASP A 21 -18.11 -16.59 2.99
N VAL A 22 -18.17 -15.26 3.02
CA VAL A 22 -18.29 -14.47 4.26
C VAL A 22 -19.44 -13.47 4.17
N SER A 23 -19.83 -12.91 5.31
CA SER A 23 -20.79 -11.80 5.31
C SER A 23 -20.17 -10.50 4.80
N PRO A 24 -20.97 -9.49 4.39
CA PRO A 24 -20.45 -8.20 3.94
C PRO A 24 -19.71 -7.39 5.01
N THR A 25 -19.93 -7.67 6.30
CA THR A 25 -19.33 -6.93 7.43
C THR A 25 -17.79 -7.02 7.46
N PRO A 26 -17.15 -8.20 7.51
CA PRO A 26 -15.70 -8.31 7.48
C PRO A 26 -15.07 -7.75 6.19
N VAL A 27 -15.79 -7.81 5.07
CA VAL A 27 -15.33 -7.21 3.80
C VAL A 27 -15.26 -5.68 3.94
N ARG A 28 -16.27 -5.04 4.55
CA ARG A 28 -16.24 -3.60 4.82
C ARG A 28 -15.08 -3.20 5.73
N GLU A 29 -14.81 -3.98 6.77
CA GLU A 29 -13.69 -3.74 7.68
C GLU A 29 -12.34 -3.88 6.97
N ALA A 30 -12.18 -4.90 6.13
CA ALA A 30 -10.99 -5.09 5.30
C ALA A 30 -10.80 -3.91 4.33
N LEU A 31 -11.84 -3.48 3.63
CA LEU A 31 -11.77 -2.34 2.71
C LEU A 31 -11.47 -1.02 3.44
N ALA A 32 -11.98 -0.84 4.65
CA ALA A 32 -11.64 0.33 5.47
C ALA A 32 -10.16 0.35 5.89
N ARG A 33 -9.59 -0.81 6.23
CA ARG A 33 -8.14 -0.94 6.51
C ARG A 33 -7.31 -0.68 5.25
N LEU A 34 -7.66 -1.28 4.14
CA LEU A 34 -6.99 -1.07 2.86
C LEU A 34 -7.10 0.39 2.37
N GLU A 35 -8.20 1.08 2.68
CA GLU A 35 -8.36 2.51 2.42
C GLU A 35 -7.36 3.34 3.24
N SER A 36 -7.16 2.99 4.51
CA SER A 36 -6.17 3.66 5.38
C SER A 36 -4.72 3.44 4.93
N GLU A 37 -4.46 2.33 4.23
CA GLU A 37 -3.17 2.00 3.63
C GLU A 37 -3.02 2.59 2.21
N GLY A 38 -4.07 3.22 1.66
CA GLY A 38 -4.06 3.79 0.32
C GLY A 38 -4.13 2.78 -0.82
N LEU A 39 -4.52 1.53 -0.53
CA LEU A 39 -4.63 0.45 -1.53
C LEU A 39 -5.98 0.42 -2.24
N VAL A 40 -7.02 0.97 -1.60
CA VAL A 40 -8.33 1.24 -2.22
C VAL A 40 -8.76 2.67 -1.92
N VAL A 41 -9.68 3.19 -2.72
CA VAL A 41 -10.24 4.53 -2.58
C VAL A 41 -11.75 4.42 -2.51
N LYS A 42 -12.37 5.02 -1.49
CA LYS A 42 -13.82 5.14 -1.41
C LYS A 42 -14.32 6.24 -2.33
N ARG A 43 -15.26 5.92 -3.21
CA ARG A 43 -15.89 6.83 -4.17
C ARG A 43 -17.34 7.10 -3.75
N PRO A 44 -17.76 8.38 -3.67
CA PRO A 44 -19.16 8.71 -3.41
C PRO A 44 -20.09 8.00 -4.39
N LEU A 45 -21.14 7.35 -3.87
CA LEU A 45 -22.16 6.62 -4.63
C LEU A 45 -21.65 5.44 -5.49
N ARG A 46 -20.36 5.09 -5.41
CA ARG A 46 -19.73 4.03 -6.21
C ARG A 46 -19.01 2.96 -5.39
N GLY A 47 -18.99 3.09 -4.06
CA GLY A 47 -18.34 2.11 -3.19
C GLY A 47 -16.82 2.28 -3.18
N TYR A 48 -16.07 1.21 -3.44
CA TYR A 48 -14.61 1.19 -3.42
C TYR A 48 -14.04 0.94 -4.81
N THR A 49 -12.88 1.53 -5.10
CA THR A 49 -12.07 1.22 -6.29
C THR A 49 -10.64 0.89 -5.85
N ALA A 50 -9.95 -0.01 -6.53
CA ALA A 50 -8.52 -0.20 -6.34
C ALA A 50 -7.79 1.13 -6.59
N ALA A 51 -6.76 1.42 -5.80
CA ALA A 51 -5.98 2.63 -6.01
C ALA A 51 -5.39 2.64 -7.42
N PRO A 52 -5.41 3.78 -8.13
CA PRO A 52 -4.73 3.88 -9.41
C PRO A 52 -3.22 3.77 -9.21
N LEU A 53 -2.51 3.37 -10.25
CA LEU A 53 -1.06 3.53 -10.27
C LEU A 53 -0.69 5.01 -10.23
N PHE A 54 0.50 5.30 -9.71
CA PHE A 54 1.05 6.66 -9.81
C PHE A 54 1.20 7.05 -11.27
N ASP A 55 0.72 8.25 -11.60
CA ASP A 55 1.13 8.94 -12.81
C ASP A 55 2.56 9.49 -12.65
N ALA A 56 3.10 10.07 -13.72
CA ALA A 56 4.46 10.60 -13.71
C ALA A 56 4.67 11.68 -12.63
N GLU A 57 3.65 12.48 -12.33
CA GLU A 57 3.74 13.52 -11.32
C GLU A 57 3.71 12.93 -9.90
N GLY A 58 2.81 11.99 -9.63
CA GLY A 58 2.73 11.26 -8.38
C GLY A 58 4.01 10.51 -8.07
N LEU A 59 4.59 9.85 -9.08
CA LEU A 59 5.87 9.16 -8.96
C LEU A 59 7.00 10.15 -8.65
N ARG A 60 7.04 11.30 -9.32
CA ARG A 60 8.01 12.37 -9.04
C ARG A 60 7.90 12.85 -7.59
N LYS A 61 6.68 13.15 -7.11
CA LYS A 61 6.43 13.59 -5.73
C LYS A 61 6.87 12.54 -4.71
N LEU A 62 6.61 11.26 -4.98
CA LEU A 62 7.06 10.15 -4.14
C LEU A 62 8.59 10.14 -4.01
N PHE A 63 9.31 10.24 -5.13
CA PHE A 63 10.78 10.28 -5.10
C PHE A 63 11.35 11.57 -4.47
N GLU A 64 10.69 12.71 -4.62
CA GLU A 64 11.08 13.96 -3.94
C GLU A 64 10.99 13.80 -2.42
N MET A 65 9.90 13.25 -1.91
CA MET A 65 9.75 12.95 -0.48
C MET A 65 10.82 11.95 0.00
N ARG A 66 11.03 10.86 -0.75
CA ARG A 66 12.04 9.85 -0.41
C ARG A 66 13.45 10.44 -0.35
N ARG A 67 13.82 11.33 -1.28
CA ARG A 67 15.13 12.01 -1.26
C ARG A 67 15.34 12.91 -0.05
N ILE A 68 14.28 13.45 0.54
CA ILE A 68 14.36 14.25 1.76
C ILE A 68 14.53 13.34 2.98
N LEU A 69 13.78 12.24 3.04
CA LEU A 69 13.69 11.40 4.24
C LEU A 69 14.75 10.29 4.30
N GLU A 70 14.94 9.56 3.21
CA GLU A 70 15.74 8.33 3.20
C GLU A 70 17.23 8.57 3.48
N PRO A 71 17.92 9.58 2.91
CA PRO A 71 19.34 9.80 3.20
C PRO A 71 19.59 10.15 4.66
N ALA A 72 18.71 10.97 5.26
CA ALA A 72 18.81 11.33 6.67
C ALA A 72 18.57 10.12 7.58
N ALA A 73 17.53 9.32 7.27
CA ALA A 73 17.25 8.08 7.98
C ALA A 73 18.41 7.08 7.86
N ALA A 74 18.96 6.90 6.66
CA ALA A 74 20.10 6.02 6.41
C ALA A 74 21.36 6.47 7.17
N GLY A 75 21.66 7.77 7.19
CA GLY A 75 22.79 8.32 7.95
C GLY A 75 22.64 8.09 9.47
N LEU A 76 21.43 8.31 10.01
CA LEU A 76 21.14 8.02 11.42
C LEU A 76 21.22 6.54 11.74
N ALA A 77 20.72 5.68 10.83
CA ALA A 77 20.81 4.24 10.98
C ALA A 77 22.27 3.80 11.03
N ALA A 78 23.08 4.19 10.04
CA ALA A 78 24.50 3.84 9.94
C ALA A 78 25.29 4.19 11.20
N GLY A 79 25.04 5.35 11.82
CA GLY A 79 25.68 5.74 13.08
C GLY A 79 25.25 4.94 14.31
N ARG A 80 24.16 4.16 14.23
CA ARG A 80 23.58 3.39 15.34
C ARG A 80 23.59 1.88 15.12
N MET A 81 24.09 1.41 13.98
CA MET A 81 24.05 -0.02 13.64
C MET A 81 24.95 -0.83 14.57
N THR A 82 24.46 -2.01 14.96
CA THR A 82 25.28 -3.03 15.63
C THR A 82 26.00 -3.89 14.59
N PRO A 83 27.12 -4.56 14.92
CA PRO A 83 27.78 -5.48 14.01
C PRO A 83 26.86 -6.57 13.45
N ALA A 84 25.91 -7.08 14.25
CA ALA A 84 24.92 -8.05 13.81
C ALA A 84 23.94 -7.46 12.78
N ALA A 85 23.50 -6.21 12.96
CA ALA A 85 22.65 -5.52 11.99
C ALA A 85 23.40 -5.20 10.68
N VAL A 86 24.71 -4.94 10.75
CA VAL A 86 25.55 -4.76 9.56
C VAL A 86 25.71 -6.08 8.80
N ALA A 87 25.96 -7.20 9.50
CA ALA A 87 26.06 -8.50 8.86
C ALA A 87 24.78 -8.87 8.10
N ALA A 88 23.61 -8.59 8.67
CA ALA A 88 22.31 -8.83 8.05
C ALA A 88 22.02 -7.97 6.79
N LEU A 89 22.80 -6.91 6.51
CA LEU A 89 22.66 -6.13 5.26
C LEU A 89 23.36 -6.80 4.06
N VAL A 90 24.27 -7.75 4.31
CA VAL A 90 25.13 -8.35 3.28
C VAL A 90 24.60 -9.72 2.83
N ASP A 91 23.70 -10.32 3.61
CA ASP A 91 23.01 -11.56 3.28
C ASP A 91 21.72 -11.26 2.49
N ASP A 92 21.84 -11.02 1.17
CA ASP A 92 20.74 -11.00 0.20
C ASP A 92 21.21 -11.55 -1.16
#